data_AF-A0A497NEL0-F1
#
_entry.id   AF-A0A497NEL0-F1
#
_cell.length_a   1.000
_cell.length_b   1.000
_cell.length_c   1.000
_cell.angle_alpha   90.00
_cell.angle_beta   90.00
_cell.angle_gamma   90.00
#
_symmetry.space_group_name_H-M   'P 1'
#
loop_
_entity.id
_entity.type
_entity.pdbx_description
1 polymer ?
#
loop_
_entity_poly.entity_id
_entity_poly.type
_entity_poly.pdbx_seq_one_letter_code
_entity_poly.pdbx_strand_id
1 'polypeptide(L)' 'MGLKRKRMNFRSKEAYRKWLAYGHIHGIFKKTPGHVKVYIRGRPHKVRHVRSSRRSRRSRRR' A
#
# COMPACT_ATOMS: atom_id res chain seq x y z
N MET A 1 -16.37 -19.41 11.03
CA MET A 1 -14.98 -19.80 10.72
C MET A 1 -14.18 -18.55 10.34
N GLY A 2 -13.25 -18.12 11.20
CA GLY A 2 -12.53 -16.86 11.01
C GLY A 2 -11.63 -16.88 9.78
N LEU A 3 -11.92 -16.02 8.79
CA LEU A 3 -11.10 -15.82 7.60
C LEU A 3 -9.64 -15.54 8.02
N LYS A 4 -8.76 -16.52 7.81
CA LYS A 4 -7.33 -16.43 8.11
C LYS A 4 -6.76 -15.22 7.37
N ARG A 5 -6.58 -14.11 8.09
CA ARG A 5 -6.06 -12.85 7.51
C ARG A 5 -4.71 -13.16 6.86
N LYS A 6 -4.66 -13.08 5.53
CA LYS A 6 -3.43 -13.29 4.76
C LYS A 6 -2.39 -12.27 5.23
N ARG A 7 -1.20 -12.73 5.61
CA ARG A 7 -0.05 -11.88 5.95
C ARG A 7 0.98 -12.01 4.83
N MET A 8 1.52 -10.90 4.36
CA MET A 8 2.49 -10.88 3.26
C MET A 8 3.87 -10.51 3.82
N ASN A 9 4.79 -11.46 3.80
CA ASN A 9 6.16 -11.25 4.29
C ASN A 9 7.10 -11.02 3.11
N PHE A 10 7.63 -9.81 2.99
CA PHE A 10 8.65 -9.46 1.99
C PHE A 10 10.04 -9.60 2.59
N ARG A 11 10.95 -10.24 1.83
CA ARG A 11 12.36 -10.37 2.19
C ARG A 11 13.09 -9.03 2.21
N SER A 12 12.72 -8.10 1.34
CA SER A 12 13.34 -6.78 1.22
C SER A 12 12.33 -5.68 0.88
N LYS A 13 12.74 -4.42 1.07
CA LYS A 13 11.94 -3.24 0.72
C LYS A 13 11.74 -3.11 -0.79
N GLU A 14 12.68 -3.60 -1.58
CA GLU A 14 12.60 -3.61 -3.05
C GLU A 14 11.53 -4.58 -3.55
N ALA A 15 11.48 -5.79 -2.99
CA ALA A 15 10.43 -6.76 -3.31
C ALA A 15 9.04 -6.18 -3.01
N TYR A 16 8.91 -5.47 -1.88
CA TYR A 16 7.69 -4.75 -1.54
C TYR A 16 7.33 -3.65 -2.56
N ARG A 17 8.32 -2.86 -3.02
CA ARG A 17 8.11 -1.83 -4.06
C ARG A 17 7.67 -2.42 -5.40
N LYS A 18 8.29 -3.52 -5.84
CA LYS A 18 7.90 -4.23 -7.08
C LYS A 18 6.47 -4.75 -6.99
N TRP A 19 6.10 -5.32 -5.84
CA TRP A 19 4.74 -5.78 -5.59
C TRP A 19 3.71 -4.64 -5.57
N LEU A 20 4.04 -3.49 -4.97
CA LEU A 20 3.21 -2.29 -5.04
C LEU A 20 3.01 -1.83 -6.49
N ALA A 21 4.10 -1.71 -7.26
CA ALA A 21 4.04 -1.28 -8.65
C ALA A 21 3.11 -2.18 -9.47
N TYR A 22 3.29 -3.49 -9.35
CA TYR A 22 2.43 -4.49 -10.00
C TYR A 22 0.95 -4.34 -9.58
N GLY A 23 0.69 -4.25 -8.27
CA GLY A 23 -0.68 -4.13 -7.76
C GLY A 23 -1.39 -2.84 -8.17
N HIS A 24 -0.65 -1.75 -8.37
CA HIS A 24 -1.19 -0.49 -8.88
C HIS A 24 -1.48 -0.54 -10.40
N ILE A 25 -0.59 -1.12 -11.20
CA ILE A 25 -0.78 -1.30 -12.64
C ILE A 25 -2.00 -2.16 -12.93
N HIS A 26 -2.14 -3.29 -12.22
CA HIS A 26 -3.22 -4.26 -12.44
C HIS A 26 -4.48 -3.99 -11.60
N GLY A 27 -4.53 -2.90 -10.82
CA GLY A 27 -5.72 -2.51 -10.04
C GLY A 27 -6.11 -3.48 -8.91
N ILE A 28 -5.21 -4.39 -8.50
CA ILE A 28 -5.46 -5.45 -7.51
C ILE A 28 -5.90 -4.87 -6.15
N PHE A 29 -5.39 -3.68 -5.80
CA PHE A 29 -5.74 -3.01 -4.55
C PHE A 29 -7.14 -2.38 -4.53
N LYS A 30 -7.79 -2.20 -5.68
CA LYS A 30 -9.15 -1.63 -5.75
C LYS A 30 -10.24 -2.62 -5.34
N LYS A 31 -9.95 -3.92 -5.47
CA LYS A 31 -10.95 -5.01 -5.36
C LYS A 31 -10.95 -5.73 -4.01
N THR A 32 -9.93 -5.52 -3.16
CA THR A 32 -9.74 -6.33 -1.95
C THR A 32 -10.24 -5.60 -0.68
N PRO A 33 -11.33 -6.05 -0.03
CA PRO A 33 -11.97 -5.34 1.08
C PRO A 33 -11.27 -5.48 2.45
N GLY A 34 -10.06 -6.04 2.51
CA GLY A 34 -9.34 -6.24 3.75
C GLY A 34 -7.88 -5.89 3.59
N HIS A 35 -7.45 -4.78 4.20
CA HIS A 35 -6.06 -4.37 4.28
C HIS A 35 -5.18 -5.55 4.73
N VAL A 36 -4.43 -6.12 3.79
CA VAL A 36 -3.48 -7.21 4.05
C VAL A 36 -2.37 -6.66 4.93
N LYS A 37 -2.06 -7.34 6.05
CA LYS A 37 -0.92 -6.96 6.89
C LYS A 37 0.37 -7.31 6.14
N VAL A 38 1.12 -6.29 5.76
CA VAL A 38 2.41 -6.42 5.11
C VAL A 38 3.52 -6.38 6.16
N TYR A 39 4.51 -7.27 6.03
CA TYR A 39 5.73 -7.30 6.82
C TYR A 39 6.93 -7.22 5.89
N ILE A 40 7.95 -6.46 6.27
CA ILE A 40 9.22 -6.37 5.55
C ILE A 40 10.32 -6.77 6.53
N ARG A 41 11.10 -7.83 6.21
CA ARG A 41 12.11 -8.39 7.12
C ARG A 41 11.57 -8.71 8.52
N GLY A 42 10.36 -9.29 8.58
CA GLY A 42 9.69 -9.63 9.83
C GLY A 42 9.08 -8.45 10.60
N ARG A 43 9.32 -7.20 10.16
CA ARG A 43 8.75 -6.01 10.81
C ARG A 43 7.44 -5.61 10.12
N PRO A 44 6.34 -5.38 10.86
CA PRO A 44 5.09 -4.92 10.25
C PRO A 44 5.30 -3.58 9.57
N HIS A 45 4.88 -3.47 8.31
CA HIS A 45 4.97 -2.27 7.51
C HIS A 45 3.58 -1.69 7.29
N LYS A 46 3.34 -0.50 7.86
CA LYS A 46 2.09 0.24 7.66
C LYS A 46 2.21 1.08 6.39
N VAL A 47 1.35 0.82 5.41
CA VAL A 47 1.26 1.63 4.20
C VAL A 47 0.69 3.00 4.59
N ARG A 48 1.48 4.06 4.38
CA ARG A 48 0.97 5.43 4.51
C ARG A 48 0.21 5.75 3.24
N HIS A 49 -1.12 5.63 3.29
CA HIS A 49 -1.96 6.28 2.29
C HIS A 49 -1.77 7.78 2.52
N VAL A 50 -0.97 8.43 1.68
CA VAL A 50 -0.85 9.89 1.69
C VAL A 50 -2.26 10.43 1.53
N ARG A 51 -2.81 10.95 2.63
CA ARG A 51 -4.08 11.67 2.63
C ARG A 51 -3.78 12.92 1.82
N SER A 52 -4.28 12.97 0.58
CA SER A 52 -4.20 14.18 -0.23
C SER A 52 -4.89 15.29 0.55
N SER A 53 -4.11 16.09 1.25
CA SER A 53 -4.61 17.29 1.92
C SER A 53 -3.89 18.50 1.34
N ARG A 54 -4.54 19.09 0.33
CA ARG A 54 -4.61 20.54 0.10
C ARG A 54 -3.33 21.28 -0.32
N ARG A 55 -2.45 20.73 -1.16
CA ARG A 55 -1.33 21.53 -1.74
C ARG A 55 -1.44 21.89 -3.23
N SER A 56 -2.51 21.49 -3.93
CA SER A 56 -2.67 21.83 -5.37
C SER A 56 -3.57 23.04 -5.67
N ARG A 57 -4.14 23.73 -4.68
CA ARG A 57 -5.06 24.87 -4.94
C ARG A 57 -4.43 26.27 -4.86
N ARG A 58 -3.15 26.41 -4.51
CA ARG A 58 -2.54 27.74 -4.23
C ARG A 58 -1.31 28.07 -5.10
N SER A 59 -1.38 27.79 -6.40
CA SER A 59 -0.32 28.21 -7.35
C SER A 59 -0.86 28.60 -8.74
N ARG A 60 -2.13 28.96 -8.85
CA ARG A 60 -2.74 29.50 -10.08
C ARG A 60 -3.34 30.91 -9.89
N ARG A 61 -2.76 31.69 -8.98
CA ARG A 61 -3.16 33.09 -8.79
C ARG A 61 -1.94 33.91 -8.38
N ARG A 62 -1.13 34.28 -9.36
CA ARG A 62 -0.39 35.55 -9.44
C ARG A 62 0.21 35.66 -10.83
#